data_AF-H6N746-F1
#
_entry.id   AF-H6N746-F1
#
_cell.length_a   1.000
_cell.length_b   1.000
_cell.length_c   1.000
_cell.angle_alpha   90.00
_cell.angle_beta   90.00
_cell.angle_gamma   90.00
#
_symmetry.space_group_name_H-M   'P 1'
#
loop_
_entity.id
_entity.type
_entity.pdbx_description
1 polymer ?
#
loop_
_entity_poly.entity_id
_entity_poly.type
_entity_poly.pdbx_seq_one_letter_code
_entity_poly.pdbx_strand_id
1 'polypeptide(L)'
;MDISVFKLIALGGSAIIGGGTIASQAFFDDEKEQIQTQIQESVETPNEGVTCTIYKGEKEPHIRKLRKITDKLGSKEDFFKAREQDEKRIWNFDSLKREIETGCQRSRTHRIYIWYGPVYGKPDTWIFGSDISNIDWLKKSDVEIPEELKLKE
;
A
#
# COMPACT_ATOMS: atom_id res chain seq x y z
N MET A 1 -1.44 -40.34 -39.22
CA MET A 1 -0.21 -40.73 -38.52
C MET A 1 0.75 -39.56 -38.59
N ASP A 2 0.76 -38.83 -37.48
CA ASP A 2 1.83 -38.01 -36.90
C ASP A 2 3.27 -38.52 -37.19
N ILE A 3 4.36 -37.75 -37.12
CA ILE A 3 4.63 -36.33 -36.87
C ILE A 3 5.97 -36.02 -37.56
N SER A 4 6.07 -34.78 -38.03
CA SER A 4 7.17 -34.17 -38.77
C SER A 4 8.56 -34.30 -38.14
N VAL A 5 9.53 -34.57 -39.00
CA VAL A 5 10.96 -34.28 -38.81
C VAL A 5 11.17 -32.79 -39.02
N PHE A 6 11.46 -32.03 -37.95
CA PHE A 6 12.01 -30.69 -38.11
C PHE A 6 13.39 -30.57 -37.48
N LYS A 7 14.30 -30.17 -38.35
CA LYS A 7 15.75 -30.06 -38.20
C LYS A 7 16.09 -28.81 -37.37
N LEU A 8 17.11 -28.95 -36.53
CA LEU A 8 17.88 -27.86 -35.94
C LEU A 8 18.45 -26.93 -37.03
N ILE A 9 18.27 -25.61 -36.85
CA ILE A 9 19.10 -24.59 -37.48
C ILE A 9 19.50 -23.58 -36.40
N ALA A 10 20.76 -23.67 -35.99
CA ALA A 10 21.46 -22.58 -35.32
C ALA A 10 22.00 -21.63 -36.38
N LEU A 11 21.58 -20.36 -36.33
CA LEU A 11 22.23 -19.26 -37.05
C LEU A 11 22.55 -18.19 -36.02
N GLY A 12 23.85 -18.10 -35.70
CA GLY A 12 24.41 -17.03 -34.90
C GLY A 12 24.48 -15.71 -35.68
N GLY A 13 24.79 -14.64 -34.95
CA GLY A 13 25.12 -13.35 -35.55
C GLY A 13 25.01 -12.19 -34.57
N SER A 14 26.12 -11.89 -33.91
CA SER A 14 26.36 -10.80 -32.96
C SER A 14 26.37 -9.41 -33.62
N ALA A 15 26.05 -8.35 -32.86
CA ALA A 15 26.79 -7.08 -32.89
C ALA A 15 26.43 -6.17 -31.68
N ILE A 16 27.48 -5.68 -31.02
CA ILE A 16 27.51 -4.81 -29.84
C ILE A 16 27.65 -3.34 -30.29
N ILE A 17 26.90 -2.40 -29.70
CA ILE A 17 27.22 -0.95 -29.58
C ILE A 17 26.52 -0.47 -28.28
N GLY A 18 27.17 -0.24 -27.13
CA GLY A 18 28.07 0.88 -26.79
C GLY A 18 27.27 2.01 -26.09
N GLY A 19 27.50 2.47 -24.86
CA GLY A 19 28.49 2.14 -23.83
C GLY A 19 28.17 2.85 -22.49
N GLY A 20 29.03 2.68 -21.49
CA GLY A 20 29.04 3.52 -20.27
C GLY A 20 29.04 2.73 -18.96
N THR A 21 30.23 2.58 -18.39
CA THR A 21 30.64 1.86 -17.18
C THR A 21 29.90 2.20 -15.88
N ILE A 22 29.74 1.24 -14.95
CA ILE A 22 30.41 1.26 -13.63
C ILE A 22 30.69 -0.19 -13.18
N ALA A 23 31.93 -0.42 -12.78
CA ALA A 23 32.42 -1.66 -12.19
C ALA A 23 31.77 -1.92 -10.81
N SER A 24 31.48 -3.19 -10.52
CA SER A 24 31.75 -3.74 -9.19
C SER A 24 32.15 -5.19 -9.36
N GLN A 25 33.41 -5.42 -8.99
CA GLN A 25 34.09 -6.69 -9.01
C GLN A 25 33.62 -7.48 -7.79
N ALA A 26 33.28 -8.75 -7.99
CA ALA A 26 33.43 -9.78 -6.98
C ALA A 26 33.35 -11.13 -7.69
N PHE A 27 34.50 -11.53 -8.25
CA PHE A 27 34.80 -12.94 -8.45
C PHE A 27 35.19 -13.50 -7.08
N PHE A 28 34.39 -14.43 -6.56
CA PHE A 28 34.90 -15.46 -5.67
C PHE A 28 34.58 -16.80 -6.33
N ASP A 29 35.67 -17.49 -6.64
CA ASP A 29 35.77 -18.85 -7.12
C ASP A 29 35.10 -19.84 -6.15
N ASP A 30 34.31 -20.71 -6.77
CA ASP A 30 34.23 -22.16 -6.62
C ASP A 30 33.87 -22.87 -5.29
N GLU A 31 32.95 -23.80 -5.53
CA GLU A 31 32.78 -25.12 -4.94
C GLU A 31 31.96 -25.37 -3.65
N LYS A 32 30.93 -26.20 -3.88
CA LYS A 32 30.31 -27.24 -3.05
C LYS A 32 29.12 -26.92 -2.16
N GLU A 33 27.98 -27.45 -2.64
CA GLU A 33 26.99 -28.23 -1.90
C GLU A 33 26.78 -27.89 -0.41
N GLN A 34 25.70 -27.16 -0.14
CA GLN A 34 24.64 -27.69 0.71
C GLN A 34 23.35 -26.89 0.48
N ILE A 35 22.33 -27.60 0.00
CA ILE A 35 20.95 -27.14 0.01
C ILE A 35 20.55 -27.02 1.47
N GLN A 36 20.66 -25.81 2.03
CA GLN A 36 19.95 -25.44 3.24
C GLN A 36 18.94 -24.38 2.81
N THR A 37 17.70 -24.85 2.65
CA THR A 37 16.50 -24.04 2.62
C THR A 37 16.55 -23.11 3.83
N GLN A 38 17.09 -21.90 3.66
CA GLN A 38 16.80 -20.79 4.55
C GLN A 38 15.34 -20.44 4.28
N ILE A 39 14.46 -21.14 5.00
CA ILE A 39 13.26 -20.50 5.52
C ILE A 39 13.83 -19.29 6.25
N GLN A 40 13.87 -18.14 5.58
CA GLN A 40 13.81 -16.86 6.28
C GLN A 40 12.46 -16.92 7.00
N GLU A 41 12.50 -17.54 8.18
CA GLU A 41 11.65 -17.19 9.28
C GLU A 41 11.92 -15.71 9.45
N SER A 42 11.12 -14.92 8.73
CA SER A 42 10.84 -13.54 9.05
C SER A 42 10.52 -13.59 10.53
N VAL A 43 11.52 -13.29 11.35
CA VAL A 43 11.31 -12.84 12.71
C VAL A 43 10.52 -11.56 12.53
N GLU A 44 9.20 -11.71 12.40
CA GLU A 44 8.24 -10.68 12.69
C GLU A 44 8.53 -10.31 14.13
N THR A 45 9.43 -9.35 14.30
CA THR A 45 9.45 -8.51 15.47
C THR A 45 8.01 -8.04 15.59
N PRO A 46 7.28 -8.38 16.67
CA PRO A 46 6.00 -7.78 16.91
C PRO A 46 6.28 -6.28 16.91
N ASN A 47 5.68 -5.54 15.97
CA ASN A 47 5.65 -4.09 16.02
C ASN A 47 4.81 -3.73 17.25
N GLU A 48 5.41 -3.82 18.43
CA GLU A 48 4.87 -3.24 19.64
C GLU A 48 4.85 -1.73 19.43
N GLY A 49 3.66 -1.21 19.10
CA GLY A 49 3.23 0.05 19.69
C GLY A 49 2.96 1.22 18.76
N VAL A 50 2.95 1.08 17.43
CA VAL A 50 2.48 2.17 16.56
C VAL A 50 1.15 1.85 15.90
N THR A 51 0.10 2.06 16.69
CA THR A 51 -1.30 1.89 16.27
C THR A 51 -1.64 2.89 15.17
N CYS A 52 -1.89 2.37 13.96
CA CYS A 52 -2.36 3.19 12.86
C CYS A 52 -3.79 3.67 13.13
N THR A 53 -3.98 4.99 13.24
CA THR A 53 -5.28 5.59 13.54
C THR A 53 -5.97 6.01 12.25
N ILE A 54 -7.24 5.61 12.09
CA ILE A 54 -8.07 5.97 10.94
C ILE A 54 -8.99 7.13 11.31
N TYR A 55 -8.99 8.14 10.46
CA TYR A 55 -9.88 9.29 10.54
C TYR A 55 -10.86 9.28 9.37
N LYS A 56 -12.10 9.66 9.67
CA LYS A 56 -13.11 9.95 8.65
C LYS A 56 -13.00 11.42 8.26
N GLY A 57 -13.00 11.69 6.97
CA GLY A 57 -13.04 13.05 6.44
C GLY A 57 -14.13 13.26 5.40
N GLU A 58 -14.35 14.53 5.09
CA GLU A 58 -15.06 14.98 3.90
C GLU A 58 -14.01 15.51 2.92
N LYS A 59 -13.96 14.93 1.72
CA LYS A 59 -13.03 15.33 0.67
C LYS A 59 -13.65 16.46 -0.15
N GLU A 60 -12.83 17.45 -0.52
CA GLU A 60 -13.25 18.44 -1.51
C GLU A 60 -13.51 17.81 -2.88
N PRO A 61 -14.64 18.13 -3.53
CA PRO A 61 -14.87 17.73 -4.91
C PRO A 61 -13.75 18.25 -5.82
N HIS A 62 -13.26 17.41 -6.73
CA HIS A 62 -12.27 17.77 -7.76
C HIS A 62 -10.86 18.16 -7.26
N ILE A 63 -10.62 18.21 -5.95
CA ILE A 63 -9.31 18.54 -5.37
C ILE A 63 -8.83 17.39 -4.49
N ARG A 64 -7.51 17.16 -4.45
CA ARG A 64 -6.85 16.14 -3.61
C ARG A 64 -6.63 16.67 -2.19
N LYS A 65 -7.71 17.04 -1.50
CA LYS A 65 -7.68 17.67 -0.18
C LYS A 65 -8.89 17.27 0.67
N LEU A 66 -8.71 17.15 1.98
CA LEU A 66 -9.82 17.09 2.93
C LEU A 66 -10.30 18.50 3.25
N ARG A 67 -11.61 18.69 3.20
CA ARG A 67 -12.29 19.90 3.69
C ARG A 67 -12.42 19.86 5.21
N LYS A 68 -12.79 18.69 5.74
CA LYS A 68 -13.16 18.49 7.14
C LYS A 68 -12.74 17.11 7.61
N ILE A 69 -12.29 17.02 8.86
CA ILE A 69 -12.20 15.75 9.57
C ILE A 69 -13.49 15.64 10.40
N THR A 70 -14.22 14.55 10.23
CA THR A 70 -15.53 14.38 10.86
C THR A 70 -15.49 13.45 12.06
N ASP A 71 -14.59 12.47 12.06
CA ASP A 71 -14.57 11.45 13.11
C ASP A 71 -13.19 10.76 13.23
N LYS A 72 -12.94 10.16 14.39
CA LYS A 72 -11.84 9.23 14.63
C LYS A 72 -12.42 7.83 14.72
N LEU A 73 -12.15 7.01 13.70
CA LEU A 73 -12.71 5.66 13.57
C LEU A 73 -11.94 4.59 14.35
N GLY A 74 -10.92 4.98 15.12
CA GLY A 74 -10.13 4.09 15.96
C GLY A 74 -8.87 3.56 15.26
N SER A 75 -8.38 2.42 15.74
CA SER A 75 -7.26 1.73 15.11
C SER A 75 -7.67 1.07 13.79
N LYS A 76 -6.70 0.71 12.96
CA LYS A 76 -6.92 -0.11 11.77
C LYS A 76 -7.65 -1.41 12.10
N GLU A 77 -7.21 -2.09 13.15
CA GLU A 77 -7.77 -3.35 13.61
C GLU A 77 -9.23 -3.17 14.05
N ASP A 78 -9.52 -2.15 14.85
CA ASP A 78 -10.88 -1.85 15.31
C ASP A 78 -11.81 -1.48 14.16
N PHE A 79 -11.30 -0.68 13.21
CA PHE A 79 -12.06 -0.23 12.05
C PHE A 79 -12.55 -1.41 11.20
N PHE A 80 -11.68 -2.41 10.97
CA PHE A 80 -12.04 -3.60 10.20
C PHE A 80 -12.90 -4.56 11.01
N LYS A 81 -12.58 -4.79 12.28
CA LYS A 81 -13.38 -5.63 13.17
C LYS A 81 -14.83 -5.16 13.27
N ALA A 82 -15.04 -3.85 13.37
CA ALA A 82 -16.38 -3.24 13.38
C ALA A 82 -17.15 -3.42 12.07
N ARG A 83 -16.46 -3.77 10.97
CA ARG A 83 -17.02 -3.86 9.61
C ARG A 83 -16.90 -5.25 8.99
N GLU A 84 -16.45 -6.27 9.73
CA GLU A 84 -16.42 -7.66 9.24
C GLU A 84 -17.82 -8.11 8.79
N GLN A 85 -18.87 -7.66 9.48
CA GLN A 85 -20.26 -7.95 9.10
C GLN A 85 -20.73 -7.15 7.87
N ASP A 86 -20.04 -6.06 7.54
CA ASP A 86 -20.34 -5.18 6.41
C ASP A 86 -19.54 -5.56 5.15
N GLU A 87 -18.71 -6.61 5.17
CA GLU A 87 -17.97 -7.10 3.99
C GLU A 87 -18.90 -7.34 2.80
N LYS A 88 -20.13 -7.82 3.05
CA LYS A 88 -21.16 -8.03 2.02
C LYS A 88 -21.80 -6.75 1.51
N ARG A 89 -21.65 -5.63 2.22
CA ARG A 89 -22.21 -4.29 1.89
C ARG A 89 -21.17 -3.38 1.24
N ILE A 90 -19.91 -3.50 1.63
CA ILE A 90 -18.79 -2.72 1.10
C ILE A 90 -18.17 -3.51 -0.04
N TRP A 91 -18.57 -3.21 -1.27
CA TRP A 91 -18.17 -4.00 -2.45
C TRP A 91 -16.65 -4.04 -2.72
N ASN A 92 -15.89 -3.08 -2.19
CA ASN A 92 -14.44 -2.99 -2.31
C ASN A 92 -13.70 -3.32 -1.00
N PHE A 93 -14.32 -4.06 -0.07
CA PHE A 93 -13.78 -4.27 1.29
C PHE A 93 -12.34 -4.80 1.28
N ASP A 94 -12.04 -5.82 0.48
CA ASP A 94 -10.69 -6.40 0.37
C ASP A 94 -9.65 -5.39 -0.18
N SER A 95 -10.03 -4.61 -1.20
CA SER A 95 -9.14 -3.59 -1.76
C SER A 95 -8.87 -2.50 -0.74
N LEU A 96 -9.92 -2.02 -0.07
CA LEU A 96 -9.83 -1.02 0.99
C LEU A 96 -8.93 -1.49 2.13
N LYS A 97 -9.07 -2.76 2.53
CA LYS A 97 -8.23 -3.37 3.56
C LYS A 97 -6.76 -3.30 3.20
N ARG A 98 -6.40 -3.80 2.03
CA ARG A 98 -5.02 -3.78 1.52
C ARG A 98 -4.47 -2.37 1.37
N GLU A 99 -5.29 -1.43 0.88
CA GLU A 99 -4.92 -0.03 0.69
C GLU A 99 -4.61 0.67 2.00
N ILE A 100 -5.46 0.50 3.01
CA ILE A 100 -5.26 1.06 4.36
C ILE A 100 -4.05 0.41 5.03
N GLU A 101 -3.88 -0.92 4.93
CA GLU A 101 -2.71 -1.61 5.48
C GLU A 101 -1.41 -1.07 4.88
N THR A 102 -1.36 -0.96 3.55
CA THR A 102 -0.22 -0.37 2.83
C THR A 102 0.00 1.10 3.23
N GLY A 103 -1.09 1.85 3.37
CA GLY A 103 -1.07 3.25 3.80
C GLY A 103 -0.48 3.39 5.20
N CYS A 104 -0.94 2.57 6.15
CA CYS A 104 -0.45 2.55 7.53
C CYS A 104 1.05 2.23 7.61
N GLN A 105 1.53 1.27 6.82
CA GLN A 105 2.95 0.92 6.77
C GLN A 105 3.83 2.05 6.22
N ARG A 106 3.30 2.85 5.29
CA ARG A 106 4.04 3.94 4.64
C ARG A 106 3.86 5.31 5.32
N SER A 107 2.82 5.46 6.13
CA SER A 107 2.49 6.72 6.78
C SER A 107 3.46 7.00 7.92
N ARG A 108 4.23 8.08 7.80
CA ARG A 108 5.16 8.53 8.85
C ARG A 108 4.44 9.01 10.12
N THR A 109 3.18 9.41 9.99
CA THR A 109 2.38 9.88 11.12
C THR A 109 1.53 8.77 11.73
N HIS A 110 1.47 7.61 11.08
CA HIS A 110 0.56 6.51 11.41
C HIS A 110 -0.90 6.96 11.50
N ARG A 111 -1.25 8.01 10.75
CA ARG A 111 -2.61 8.52 10.59
C ARG A 111 -3.02 8.30 9.15
N ILE A 112 -4.23 7.81 8.97
CA ILE A 112 -4.84 7.53 7.67
C ILE A 112 -6.18 8.22 7.61
N TYR A 113 -6.52 8.72 6.42
CA TYR A 113 -7.76 9.45 6.22
C TYR A 113 -8.56 8.80 5.11
N ILE A 114 -9.81 8.47 5.43
CA ILE A 114 -10.74 7.87 4.49
C ILE A 114 -12.01 8.71 4.42
N TRP A 115 -12.75 8.58 3.33
CA TRP A 115 -14.06 9.22 3.17
C TRP A 115 -15.03 8.25 2.51
N TYR A 116 -16.33 8.48 2.70
CA TYR A 116 -17.37 7.75 2.00
C TYR A 116 -17.82 8.59 0.80
N GLY A 117 -17.92 8.00 -0.39
CA GLY A 117 -18.35 8.76 -1.56
C GLY A 117 -18.39 7.96 -2.85
N PRO A 118 -18.69 8.65 -3.96
CA PRO A 118 -18.96 8.01 -5.23
C PRO A 118 -17.69 7.51 -5.92
N VAL A 119 -17.83 6.37 -6.59
CA VAL A 119 -16.84 5.80 -7.52
C VAL A 119 -17.52 5.61 -8.86
N TYR A 120 -16.86 6.04 -9.95
CA TYR A 120 -17.47 6.01 -11.28
C TYR A 120 -17.96 4.61 -11.66
N GLY A 121 -19.26 4.50 -11.95
CA GLY A 121 -19.91 3.24 -12.33
C GLY A 121 -20.11 2.23 -11.18
N LYS A 122 -19.99 2.67 -9.92
CA LYS A 122 -20.15 1.84 -8.72
C LYS A 122 -20.97 2.57 -7.66
N PRO A 123 -21.64 1.84 -6.74
CA PRO A 123 -22.26 2.48 -5.59
C PRO A 123 -21.20 3.12 -4.69
N ASP A 124 -21.62 4.14 -3.95
CA ASP A 124 -20.78 4.82 -2.98
C ASP A 124 -20.13 3.83 -2.03
N THR A 125 -18.89 4.11 -1.65
CA THR A 125 -18.13 3.26 -0.75
C THR A 125 -17.10 4.05 0.04
N TRP A 126 -16.44 3.37 0.98
CA TRP A 126 -15.25 3.86 1.65
C TRP A 126 -14.07 3.89 0.67
N ILE A 127 -13.44 5.06 0.61
CA ILE A 127 -12.33 5.35 -0.29
C ILE A 127 -11.13 5.76 0.54
N PHE A 128 -9.99 5.14 0.24
CA PHE A 128 -8.68 5.58 0.68
C PHE A 128 -7.94 6.23 -0.49
N GLY A 129 -7.29 7.38 -0.22
CA GLY A 129 -6.38 8.02 -1.16
C GLY A 129 -5.01 8.16 -0.52
N SER A 130 -3.99 7.54 -1.12
CA SER A 130 -2.61 7.58 -0.58
C SER A 130 -2.01 8.98 -0.65
N ASP A 131 -2.33 9.74 -1.70
CA ASP A 131 -1.91 11.12 -1.89
C ASP A 131 -2.52 12.06 -0.84
N ILE A 132 -3.75 11.80 -0.43
CA ILE A 132 -4.41 12.53 0.66
C ILE A 132 -3.89 12.05 2.02
N SER A 133 -3.76 10.74 2.23
CA SER A 133 -3.44 10.19 3.55
C SER A 133 -2.01 10.40 4.01
N ASN A 134 -1.08 10.74 3.11
CA ASN A 134 0.30 11.07 3.47
C ASN A 134 0.47 12.47 4.10
N ILE A 135 -0.61 13.25 4.17
CA ILE A 135 -0.61 14.60 4.74
C ILE A 135 -1.23 14.55 6.15
N ASP A 136 -0.58 15.22 7.11
CA ASP A 136 -1.13 15.36 8.46
C ASP A 136 -2.19 16.46 8.51
N TRP A 137 -3.43 16.13 8.11
CA TRP A 137 -4.53 17.09 8.04
C TRP A 137 -4.95 17.65 9.40
N LEU A 138 -4.67 16.97 10.51
CA LEU A 138 -4.91 17.50 11.87
C LEU A 138 -4.06 18.75 12.20
N LYS A 139 -3.03 19.06 11.40
CA LYS A 139 -2.17 20.23 11.58
C LYS A 139 -2.46 21.34 10.56
N LYS A 140 -3.48 21.17 9.71
CA LYS A 140 -3.80 22.12 8.65
C LYS A 140 -4.85 23.11 9.13
N SER A 141 -4.55 24.40 9.02
CA SER A 141 -5.44 25.48 9.46
C SER A 141 -6.65 25.68 8.55
N ASP A 142 -6.57 25.20 7.32
CA ASP A 142 -7.61 25.28 6.28
C ASP A 142 -8.47 24.02 6.19
N VAL A 143 -8.49 23.22 7.26
CA VAL A 143 -9.33 22.03 7.44
C VAL A 143 -10.18 22.23 8.69
N GLU A 144 -11.48 21.97 8.57
CA GLU A 144 -12.37 21.97 9.73
C GLU A 144 -12.08 20.74 10.61
N ILE A 145 -11.72 20.96 11.87
CA ILE A 145 -11.39 19.91 12.85
C ILE A 145 -12.25 20.10 14.11
N PRO A 146 -13.07 19.11 14.51
CA PRO A 146 -13.82 19.12 15.75
C PRO A 146 -12.90 19.31 16.96
N GLU A 147 -13.36 20.04 17.99
CA GLU A 147 -12.55 20.36 19.18
C GLU A 147 -11.99 19.10 19.85
N GLU A 148 -12.78 18.03 19.93
CA GLU A 148 -12.38 16.73 20.48
C GLU A 148 -11.23 16.05 19.73
N LEU A 149 -10.98 16.42 18.46
CA LEU A 149 -9.91 15.86 17.63
C LEU A 149 -8.71 16.81 17.50
N LYS A 150 -8.82 18.05 17.97
CA LYS A 150 -7.69 18.98 17.95
C LYS A 150 -6.56 18.46 18.83
N LEU A 151 -5.35 18.52 18.30
CA LEU A 151 -4.16 18.19 19.07
C LEU A 151 -4.03 19.25 20.18
N LYS A 152 -4.00 18.82 21.44
CA LYS A 152 -3.68 19.72 22.56
C LYS A 152 -2.23 20.16 22.37
N GLU A 153 -2.02 21.47 22.25
CA GLU A 153 -0.70 22.11 22.23
C GLU A 153 0.01 22.00 23.57
#